data_AF-A0A7K1ER53-F1
#
_entry.id   AF-A0A7K1ER53-F1
#
_cell.length_a   1.000
_cell.length_b   1.000
_cell.length_c   1.000
_cell.angle_alpha   90.00
_cell.angle_beta   90.00
_cell.angle_gamma   90.00
#
_symmetry.space_group_name_H-M   'P 1'
#
loop_
_entity.id
_entity.type
_entity.pdbx_description
1 polymer ?
#
loop_
_entity_poly.entity_id
_entity_poly.type
_entity_poly.pdbx_seq_one_letter_code
_entity_poly.pdbx_strand_id
1 'polypeptide(L)'
;VFTSTPDLQSVASIVTLGALGSGFAYLLYYKILDVVGSAIASSVTYITPVIAVVLGVLLLGEELHWYEPVGGLIVILGAAISQGSILSLFRKKAIA
;
A
#
# COMPACT_ATOMS: atom_id res chain seq x y z
N VAL A 1 26.25 -13.25 15.12
CA VAL A 1 26.02 -14.43 14.25
C VAL A 1 25.76 -13.91 12.84
N PHE A 2 26.81 -13.78 12.03
CA PHE A 2 26.75 -13.33 10.63
C PHE A 2 27.72 -14.18 9.78
N THR A 3 27.76 -15.49 10.04
CA THR A 3 28.74 -16.43 9.48
C THR A 3 28.07 -17.51 8.64
N SER A 4 27.27 -17.10 7.66
CA SER A 4 26.81 -17.99 6.59
C SER A 4 26.95 -17.23 5.28
N THR A 5 27.72 -17.79 4.35
CA THR A 5 27.67 -17.40 2.93
C THR A 5 26.20 -17.32 2.51
N PRO A 6 25.78 -16.28 1.77
CA PRO A 6 24.39 -16.11 1.40
C PRO A 6 23.93 -17.37 0.67
N ASP A 7 23.03 -18.10 1.32
CA ASP A 7 22.44 -19.30 0.74
C ASP A 7 21.62 -18.92 -0.50
N LEU A 8 21.56 -19.81 -1.48
CA LEU A 8 20.85 -19.57 -2.74
C LEU A 8 19.37 -19.23 -2.47
N GLN A 9 18.77 -19.81 -1.43
CA GLN A 9 17.39 -19.51 -1.03
C GLN A 9 17.21 -18.07 -0.56
N SER A 10 18.15 -17.55 0.23
CA SER A 10 18.12 -16.16 0.71
C SER A 10 18.26 -15.17 -0.44
N VAL A 11 19.19 -15.44 -1.37
CA VAL A 11 19.37 -14.62 -2.57
C VAL A 11 18.12 -14.63 -3.43
N ALA A 12 17.55 -15.81 -3.70
CA ALA A 12 16.32 -15.95 -4.47
C ALA A 12 15.14 -15.23 -3.82
N SER A 13 15.03 -15.27 -2.48
CA SER A 13 13.97 -14.58 -1.73
C SER A 13 14.08 -13.07 -1.87
N ILE A 14 15.29 -12.50 -1.73
CA ILE A 14 15.55 -11.07 -1.90
C ILE A 14 15.24 -10.62 -3.33
N VAL A 15 15.69 -11.39 -4.33
CA VAL A 15 15.44 -11.08 -5.74
C VAL A 15 13.94 -11.12 -6.04
N THR A 16 13.23 -12.13 -5.55
CA THR A 16 11.78 -12.25 -5.76
C THR A 16 11.02 -11.11 -5.10
N LEU A 17 11.38 -10.77 -3.85
CA LEU A 17 10.76 -9.67 -3.11
C LEU A 17 11.01 -8.31 -3.80
N GLY A 18 12.25 -8.06 -4.25
CA GLY A 18 12.60 -6.83 -4.95
C GLY A 18 11.97 -6.71 -6.34
N ALA A 19 12.05 -7.78 -7.14
CA ALA A 19 11.55 -7.78 -8.51
C ALA A 19 10.02 -7.71 -8.57
N LEU A 20 9.31 -8.48 -7.73
CA LEU A 20 7.85 -8.48 -7.73
C LEU A 20 7.27 -7.38 -6.85
N GLY A 21 7.77 -7.22 -5.62
CA GLY A 21 7.23 -6.29 -4.64
C GLY A 21 7.46 -4.82 -5.00
N SER A 22 8.60 -4.49 -5.61
CA SER A 22 8.95 -3.12 -5.97
C SER A 22 9.09 -2.92 -7.47
N GLY A 23 9.86 -3.76 -8.15
CA GLY A 23 10.17 -3.59 -9.58
C GLY A 23 8.91 -3.60 -10.44
N PHE A 24 8.17 -4.70 -10.44
CA PHE A 24 6.95 -4.86 -11.20
C PHE A 24 5.84 -3.92 -10.73
N ALA A 25 5.69 -3.74 -9.42
CA ALA A 25 4.72 -2.80 -8.84
C ALA A 25 4.93 -1.37 -9.35
N TYR A 26 6.17 -0.88 -9.43
CA TYR A 26 6.44 0.45 -9.95
C TYR A 26 6.20 0.59 -11.45
N LEU A 27 6.45 -0.45 -12.24
CA LEU A 27 6.10 -0.42 -13.68
C LEU A 27 4.59 -0.22 -13.86
N LEU A 28 3.77 -0.92 -13.08
CA LEU A 28 2.32 -0.72 -13.08
C LEU A 28 1.94 0.67 -12.58
N TYR A 29 2.59 1.15 -11.51
CA TYR A 29 2.34 2.48 -10.95
C TYR A 29 2.63 3.60 -11.97
N TYR A 30 3.75 3.52 -12.70
CA TYR A 30 4.07 4.48 -13.75
C TYR A 30 3.08 4.42 -14.92
N LYS A 31 2.61 3.22 -15.28
CA LYS A 31 1.54 3.10 -16.28
C LYS A 31 0.24 3.76 -15.84
N ILE A 32 -0.12 3.64 -14.55
CA ILE A 32 -1.30 4.32 -13.98
C ILE A 32 -1.07 5.83 -14.01
N LEU A 33 0.12 6.30 -13.63
CA LEU A 33 0.49 7.71 -13.69
C LEU A 33 0.30 8.31 -15.09
N ASP A 34 0.71 7.59 -16.13
CA ASP A 34 0.57 8.05 -17.52
C ASP A 34 -0.89 8.14 -17.98
N VAL A 35 -1.78 7.28 -17.47
CA VAL A 35 -3.19 7.20 -17.90
C VAL A 35 -4.10 8.16 -17.13
N VAL A 36 -3.94 8.28 -15.81
CA VAL A 36 -4.86 9.06 -14.94
C VAL A 36 -4.21 10.28 -14.28
N GLY A 37 -2.92 10.50 -14.49
CA GLY A 37 -2.18 11.63 -13.91
C GLY A 37 -1.83 11.46 -12.43
N SER A 38 -0.92 12.31 -11.94
CA SER A 38 -0.30 12.20 -10.61
C SER A 38 -1.27 12.33 -9.43
N ALA A 39 -2.32 13.17 -9.59
CA ALA A 39 -3.29 13.40 -8.54
C ALA A 39 -4.10 12.14 -8.20
N ILE A 40 -4.55 11.38 -9.22
CA ILE A 40 -5.34 10.17 -9.03
C ILE A 40 -4.43 8.98 -8.69
N ALA A 41 -3.26 8.87 -9.34
CA ALA A 41 -2.32 7.78 -9.08
C ALA A 41 -1.84 7.73 -7.62
N SER A 42 -1.65 8.88 -6.98
CA SER A 42 -1.27 8.95 -5.55
C SER A 42 -2.28 8.25 -4.63
N SER A 43 -3.54 8.08 -5.07
CA SER A 43 -4.57 7.36 -4.32
C SER A 43 -4.26 5.87 -4.14
N VAL A 44 -3.52 5.27 -5.09
CA VAL A 44 -3.18 3.84 -5.08
C VAL A 44 -2.35 3.49 -3.85
N THR A 45 -1.44 4.37 -3.44
CA THR A 45 -0.57 4.17 -2.28
C THR A 45 -1.34 4.14 -0.96
N TYR A 46 -2.54 4.75 -0.91
CA TYR A 46 -3.37 4.72 0.29
C TYR A 46 -4.09 3.38 0.50
N ILE A 47 -4.22 2.56 -0.54
CA ILE A 47 -4.78 1.20 -0.43
C ILE A 47 -3.72 0.21 0.07
N THR A 48 -2.43 0.50 -0.12
CA THR A 48 -1.30 -0.32 0.36
C THR A 48 -1.44 -0.85 1.79
N PRO A 49 -1.72 -0.02 2.82
CA PRO A 49 -1.89 -0.50 4.20
C PRO A 49 -3.03 -1.50 4.37
N VAL A 50 -4.15 -1.33 3.63
CA VAL A 50 -5.27 -2.28 3.66
C VAL A 50 -4.85 -3.62 3.07
N ILE A 51 -4.18 -3.59 1.91
CA ILE A 51 -3.66 -4.80 1.26
C ILE A 51 -2.63 -5.49 2.17
N ALA A 52 -1.73 -4.73 2.81
CA ALA A 52 -0.72 -5.28 3.70
C ALA A 52 -1.35 -6.06 4.87
N VAL A 53 -2.37 -5.52 5.54
CA VAL A 53 -3.08 -6.21 6.62
C VAL A 53 -3.79 -7.47 6.11
N VAL A 54 -4.50 -7.37 4.98
CA VAL A 54 -5.21 -8.51 4.39
C VAL A 54 -4.23 -9.65 4.04
N LEU A 55 -3.09 -9.31 3.43
CA LEU A 55 -2.06 -10.30 3.10
C LEU A 55 -1.35 -10.85 4.34
N GLY A 56 -1.14 -10.04 5.40
CA GLY A 56 -0.60 -10.52 6.68
C GLY A 56 -1.50 -11.60 7.31
N VAL A 57 -2.80 -11.35 7.36
CA VAL A 57 -3.77 -12.34 7.87
C VAL A 57 -3.84 -13.58 6.97
N LEU A 58 -3.89 -13.41 5.64
CA LEU A 58 -4.09 -14.53 4.71
C LEU A 58 -2.84 -15.37 4.46
N LEU A 59 -1.66 -14.75 4.35
CA LEU A 59 -0.41 -15.42 3.99
C LEU A 59 0.45 -15.76 5.20
N LEU A 60 0.51 -14.87 6.19
CA LEU A 60 1.31 -15.08 7.41
C LEU A 60 0.48 -15.71 8.54
N GLY A 61 -0.84 -15.69 8.44
CA GLY A 61 -1.74 -16.26 9.46
C GLY A 61 -1.80 -15.42 10.73
N GLU A 62 -1.55 -14.11 10.65
CA GLU A 62 -1.60 -13.22 11.80
C GLU A 62 -3.01 -13.13 12.40
N GLU A 63 -3.12 -13.29 13.71
CA GLU A 63 -4.38 -13.14 14.43
C GLU A 63 -4.74 -11.66 14.57
N LEU A 64 -5.87 -11.26 14.00
CA LEU A 64 -6.38 -9.89 14.11
C LEU A 64 -6.75 -9.58 15.56
N HIS A 65 -5.96 -8.73 16.21
CA HIS A 65 -6.33 -8.15 17.48
C HIS A 65 -7.22 -6.93 17.24
N TRP A 66 -7.80 -6.40 18.33
CA TRP A 66 -8.74 -5.28 18.28
C TRP A 66 -8.10 -3.98 17.79
N TYR A 67 -6.77 -3.86 17.87
CA TYR A 67 -6.05 -2.65 17.50
C TYR A 67 -5.68 -2.60 16.01
N GLU A 68 -5.56 -3.72 15.28
CA GLU A 68 -5.36 -3.74 13.83
C GLU A 68 -6.50 -3.06 13.04
N PRO A 69 -7.80 -3.35 13.27
CA PRO A 69 -8.87 -2.65 12.56
C PRO A 69 -8.94 -1.18 12.95
N VAL A 70 -8.62 -0.83 14.20
CA VAL A 70 -8.54 0.58 14.64
C VAL A 70 -7.40 1.31 13.94
N GLY A 71 -6.21 0.70 13.87
CA GLY A 71 -5.07 1.22 13.14
C GLY A 71 -5.36 1.36 11.65
N GLY A 72 -5.98 0.36 11.03
CA GLY A 72 -6.44 0.42 9.65
C GLY A 72 -7.41 1.57 9.39
N LEU A 73 -8.37 1.79 10.30
CA LEU A 73 -9.30 2.92 10.24
C LEU A 73 -8.56 4.26 10.32
N ILE A 74 -7.61 4.40 11.25
CA ILE A 74 -6.79 5.61 11.41
C ILE A 74 -6.00 5.91 10.13
N VAL A 75 -5.41 4.89 9.52
CA VAL A 75 -4.66 5.05 8.27
C VAL A 75 -5.56 5.50 7.11
N ILE A 76 -6.74 4.90 6.96
CA ILE A 76 -7.72 5.30 5.94
C ILE A 76 -8.16 6.76 6.16
N LEU A 77 -8.46 7.14 7.40
CA LEU A 77 -8.84 8.52 7.75
C LEU A 77 -7.71 9.52 7.48
N GLY A 78 -6.47 9.18 7.85
CA GLY A 78 -5.29 10.00 7.58
C GLY A 78 -5.06 10.19 6.09
N ALA A 79 -5.19 9.13 5.29
CA ALA A 79 -5.13 9.19 3.84
C ALA A 79 -6.22 10.10 3.24
N ALA A 80 -7.46 9.96 3.71
CA ALA A 80 -8.58 10.78 3.24
C ALA A 80 -8.40 12.28 3.54
N ILE A 81 -7.80 12.62 4.67
CA ILE A 81 -7.45 13.99 5.05
C ILE A 81 -6.29 14.51 4.18
N SER A 82 -5.21 13.72 4.02
CA SER A 82 -4.02 14.09 3.25
C SER A 82 -4.35 14.42 1.79
N GLN A 83 -5.32 13.72 1.19
CA GLN A 83 -5.73 13.94 -0.19
C GLN A 83 -6.68 15.14 -0.36
N GLY A 84 -7.18 15.73 0.73
CA GLY A 84 -8.17 16.81 0.68
C GLY A 84 -9.53 16.36 0.12
N SER A 85 -9.77 15.05 -0.02
CA SER A 85 -11.02 14.46 -0.51
C SER A 85 -12.21 14.86 0.38
N ILE A 86 -11.96 15.11 1.67
CA ILE A 86 -12.96 15.68 2.59
C ILE A 86 -13.43 17.07 2.14
N LEU A 87 -12.52 17.94 1.67
CA LEU A 87 -12.84 19.28 1.16
C LEU A 87 -13.50 19.23 -0.23
N SER A 88 -13.18 18.23 -1.06
CA SER A 88 -13.82 18.07 -2.38
C SER A 88 -15.29 17.62 -2.26
N LEU A 89 -15.64 16.84 -1.23
CA LEU A 89 -17.02 16.48 -0.89
C LEU A 89 -17.83 17.69 -0.41
N PHE A 90 -17.26 18.54 0.45
CA PHE A 90 -17.91 19.80 0.87
C PHE A 90 -18.04 20.78 -0.30
N ARG A 91 -17.06 20.84 -1.21
CA ARG A 91 -17.08 21.73 -2.38
C ARG A 91 -18.05 21.27 -3.49
N LYS A 92 -18.27 19.96 -3.68
CA LYS A 92 -19.32 19.45 -4.58
C LYS A 92 -20.73 19.81 -4.10
N LYS A 93 -20.95 19.86 -2.78
CA LYS A 93 -22.25 20.21 -2.18
C LYS A 93 -22.59 21.71 -2.26
N ALA A 94 -21.60 22.58 -2.49
CA ALA A 94 -21.81 24.02 -2.62
C ALA A 94 -22.13 24.49 -4.05
N ILE A 95 -22.06 23.59 -5.04
CA ILE A 95 -22.27 23.88 -6.47
C ILE A 95 -23.51 23.13 -7.01
N ALA A 96 -24.20 22.35 -6.17
CA ALA A 96 -25.45 21.64 -6.49
C ALA A 96 -26.63 22.28 -5.77
#